data_AF-A0A2N7I6H7-F1
#
_entry.id   AF-A0A2N7I6H7-F1
#
_cell.length_a   1.000
_cell.length_b   1.000
_cell.length_c   1.000
_cell.angle_alpha   90.00
_cell.angle_beta   90.00
_cell.angle_gamma   90.00
#
_symmetry.space_group_name_H-M   'P 1'
#
loop_
_entity.id
_entity.type
_entity.pdbx_description
1 polymer ?
#
loop_
_entity_poly.entity_id
_entity_poly.type
_entity_poly.pdbx_seq_one_letter_code
_entity_poly.pdbx_strand_id
1 'polypeptide(L)'
;MAYSLKRTQALHLKSAESHACAQSNTQTAANNQYIKAFLGTFTLSLLIVAFLFAGQARASAVDDLNKRGQGEMSYLFWTLYSAEFYTAPSSSERALKIEYYRAIDSKDLVEATEDQWNKLGYPNSNIERWLKPLYSMWPNVEAGSTLTIRVEEDNVSRFYFDEQPIGVIQDKQFGDAFLAIWLSENTSEPGLRKQLLGLNK
;
A
#
# COMPACT_ATOMS: atom_id res chain seq x y z
N MET A 1 -59.54 3.58 32.67
CA MET A 1 -59.45 2.98 34.02
C MET A 1 -57.96 2.70 34.23
N ALA A 2 -57.14 3.60 34.79
CA ALA A 2 -57.12 4.17 36.14
C ALA A 2 -56.39 3.26 37.17
N TYR A 3 -55.35 3.85 37.80
CA TYR A 3 -54.74 3.54 39.10
C TYR A 3 -53.78 2.33 39.19
N SER A 4 -52.69 2.32 39.96
CA SER A 4 -52.12 3.26 40.95
C SER A 4 -50.71 2.82 41.36
N LEU A 5 -49.86 3.80 41.67
CA LEU A 5 -48.65 3.70 42.49
C LEU A 5 -48.93 3.08 43.87
N LYS A 6 -47.89 2.49 44.50
CA LYS A 6 -47.64 2.73 45.94
C LYS A 6 -46.16 2.81 46.27
N ARG A 7 -45.83 4.00 46.77
CA ARG A 7 -44.64 4.42 47.52
C ARG A 7 -44.79 3.97 48.97
N THR A 8 -43.69 3.64 49.63
CA THR A 8 -43.61 3.82 51.10
C THR A 8 -42.19 4.22 51.49
N GLN A 9 -42.10 5.46 51.98
CA GLN A 9 -40.98 6.05 52.71
C GLN A 9 -41.14 5.75 54.21
N ALA A 10 -40.03 5.73 54.94
CA ALA A 10 -39.93 6.17 56.34
C ALA A 10 -38.47 6.63 56.55
N LEU A 11 -38.18 7.92 56.80
CA LEU A 11 -38.17 8.60 58.11
C LEU A 11 -37.20 7.88 59.08
N HIS A 12 -36.17 8.52 59.65
CA HIS A 12 -36.31 9.69 60.51
C HIS A 12 -34.94 10.30 60.86
N LEU A 13 -34.97 11.61 61.02
CA LEU A 13 -33.92 12.57 61.36
C LEU A 13 -33.41 12.40 62.82
N LYS A 14 -32.14 12.77 63.09
CA LYS A 14 -31.72 13.22 64.43
C LYS A 14 -30.59 14.26 64.32
N SER A 15 -30.94 15.53 64.58
CA SER A 15 -30.07 16.62 65.09
C SER A 15 -29.71 16.33 66.56
N ALA A 16 -28.70 16.87 67.25
CA ALA A 16 -27.73 17.96 67.14
C ALA A 16 -26.45 17.47 67.88
N GLU A 17 -25.26 18.07 67.79
CA GLU A 17 -24.76 19.16 68.65
C GLU A 17 -23.31 19.46 68.18
N SER A 18 -23.05 20.65 67.64
CA SER A 18 -22.18 21.69 68.22
C SER A 18 -20.96 21.21 69.01
N HIS A 19 -19.76 21.45 68.49
CA HIS A 19 -18.67 22.13 69.22
C HIS A 19 -17.72 22.75 68.19
N ALA A 20 -17.83 24.07 68.04
CA ALA A 20 -16.79 24.89 67.47
C ALA A 20 -15.69 25.06 68.53
N CYS A 21 -14.45 24.76 68.17
CA CYS A 21 -13.29 25.41 68.77
C CYS A 21 -12.35 25.82 67.64
N ALA A 22 -12.00 27.09 67.65
CA ALA A 22 -11.20 27.78 66.67
C ALA A 22 -9.77 27.25 66.61
N GLN A 23 -9.17 27.27 65.42
CA GLN A 23 -7.80 27.74 65.24
C GLN A 23 -7.59 28.15 63.78
N SER A 24 -7.65 29.48 63.59
CA SER A 24 -7.28 30.21 62.40
C SER A 24 -5.76 30.24 62.21
N ASN A 25 -5.36 30.27 60.93
CA ASN A 25 -4.17 30.91 60.39
C ASN A 25 -2.79 30.42 60.87
N THR A 26 -2.11 29.71 59.98
CA THR A 26 -0.72 30.05 59.61
C THR A 26 -0.49 29.74 58.13
N GLN A 27 -0.77 30.72 57.27
CA GLN A 27 -0.05 30.89 56.02
C GLN A 27 1.15 31.78 56.36
N THR A 28 2.38 31.32 56.17
CA THR A 28 3.54 32.10 55.68
C THR A 28 4.82 31.27 55.77
N ALA A 29 5.51 31.20 54.63
CA ALA A 29 6.93 30.95 54.42
C ALA A 29 7.50 29.56 54.77
N ALA A 30 7.72 28.75 53.73
CA ALA A 30 9.09 28.41 53.32
C ALA A 30 9.12 27.73 51.94
N ASN A 31 10.00 28.26 51.10
CA ASN A 31 10.83 27.50 50.16
C ASN A 31 10.15 26.69 49.05
N ASN A 32 9.86 27.42 47.97
CA ASN A 32 10.50 27.29 46.66
C ASN A 32 11.55 26.16 46.49
N GLN A 33 11.14 24.89 46.53
CA GLN A 33 12.02 23.75 46.24
C GLN A 33 11.34 22.60 45.46
N TYR A 34 10.26 22.86 44.72
CA TYR A 34 9.64 21.82 43.87
C TYR A 34 9.36 22.25 42.41
N ILE A 35 9.61 23.51 42.03
CA ILE A 35 9.55 23.94 40.61
C ILE A 35 10.81 23.50 39.82
N LYS A 36 11.79 22.88 40.49
CA LYS A 36 13.03 22.38 39.86
C LYS A 36 13.07 20.86 39.66
N ALA A 37 11.92 20.18 39.62
CA ALA A 37 11.86 18.75 39.35
C ALA A 37 10.88 18.35 38.21
N PHE A 38 10.40 19.33 37.43
CA PHE A 38 9.58 19.04 36.23
C PHE A 38 10.16 19.60 34.92
N LEU A 39 11.39 20.13 34.97
CA LEU A 39 12.10 20.67 33.79
C LEU A 39 13.17 19.72 33.23
N GLY A 40 13.28 18.49 33.76
CA GLY A 40 14.35 17.56 33.42
C GLY A 40 13.94 16.32 32.60
N THR A 41 12.64 16.10 32.37
CA THR A 41 12.15 14.92 31.62
C THR A 41 11.51 15.28 30.27
N PHE A 42 11.20 16.55 30.04
CA PHE A 42 10.55 16.99 28.80
C PHE A 42 11.51 17.08 27.59
N THR A 43 12.81 17.29 27.82
CA THR A 43 13.81 17.33 26.75
C THR A 43 14.17 15.95 26.21
N LEU A 44 14.09 14.90 27.04
CA LEU A 44 14.33 13.51 26.61
C LEU A 44 13.14 12.95 25.81
N SER A 45 11.92 13.38 26.13
CA SER A 45 10.71 12.97 25.40
C SER A 45 10.60 13.61 24.00
N LEU A 46 11.18 14.80 23.79
CA LEU A 46 11.16 15.48 22.50
C LEU A 46 12.13 14.86 21.48
N LEU A 47 13.23 14.24 21.93
CA LEU A 47 14.20 13.55 21.07
C LEU A 47 13.69 12.19 20.56
N ILE A 48 12.79 11.53 21.30
CA ILE A 48 12.22 10.22 20.90
C ILE A 48 11.19 10.37 19.77
N VAL A 49 10.40 11.46 19.76
CA VAL A 49 9.39 11.69 18.70
C VAL A 49 10.02 11.98 17.34
N ALA A 50 11.18 12.63 17.30
CA ALA A 50 11.90 12.90 16.05
C ALA A 50 12.53 11.64 15.42
N PHE A 51 12.81 10.60 16.22
CA PHE A 51 13.40 9.34 15.72
C PHE A 51 12.35 8.41 15.10
N LEU A 52 11.06 8.55 15.45
CA LEU A 52 9.96 7.73 14.92
C LEU A 52 9.56 8.08 13.47
N PHE A 53 10.06 9.20 12.92
CA PHE A 53 9.91 9.57 11.52
C PHE A 53 11.18 9.28 10.69
N ALA A 54 12.04 8.37 11.13
CA ALA A 54 12.96 7.72 10.21
C ALA A 54 12.11 6.99 9.16
N GLY A 55 11.90 7.66 8.01
CA GLY A 55 11.11 7.14 6.91
C GLY A 55 11.63 5.75 6.55
N GLN A 56 10.74 4.77 6.63
CA GLN A 56 11.02 3.42 6.12
C GLN A 56 11.20 3.58 4.61
N ALA A 57 12.46 3.72 4.15
CA ALA A 57 12.76 3.62 2.75
C ALA A 57 12.41 2.20 2.31
N ARG A 58 11.32 2.06 1.56
CA ARG A 58 10.94 0.77 0.97
C ARG A 58 11.87 0.53 -0.21
N ALA A 59 12.59 -0.60 -0.19
CA ALA A 59 13.33 -1.06 -1.35
C ALA A 59 12.33 -1.29 -2.50
N SER A 60 12.64 -0.78 -3.68
CA SER A 60 11.83 -1.04 -4.87
C SER A 60 12.12 -2.42 -5.44
N ALA A 61 11.10 -3.05 -6.02
CA ALA A 61 11.22 -4.35 -6.69
C ALA A 61 12.22 -4.37 -7.87
N VAL A 62 12.67 -3.19 -8.32
CA VAL A 62 13.53 -3.00 -9.50
C VAL A 62 14.84 -2.27 -9.19
N ASP A 63 15.16 -1.99 -7.92
CA ASP A 63 16.34 -1.19 -7.52
C ASP A 63 17.67 -1.78 -7.99
N ASP A 64 17.73 -3.10 -8.16
CA ASP A 64 18.90 -3.85 -8.63
C ASP A 64 18.94 -4.08 -10.15
N LEU A 65 17.95 -3.55 -10.89
CA LEU A 65 17.83 -3.68 -12.34
C LEU A 65 18.08 -2.35 -13.07
N ASN A 66 18.50 -2.42 -14.33
CA ASN A 66 18.69 -1.23 -15.16
C ASN A 66 17.46 -0.96 -16.01
N LYS A 67 16.98 0.29 -15.98
CA LYS A 67 15.88 0.72 -16.85
C LYS A 67 16.32 0.67 -18.31
N ARG A 68 15.58 -0.07 -19.13
CA ARG A 68 15.84 -0.23 -20.56
C ARG A 68 15.07 0.77 -21.41
N GLY A 69 13.87 1.14 -20.98
CA GLY A 69 12.99 2.10 -21.64
C GLY A 69 11.70 2.33 -20.86
N GLN A 70 10.95 3.36 -21.24
CA GLN A 70 9.70 3.76 -20.60
C GLN A 70 8.74 4.38 -21.63
N GLY A 71 7.44 4.23 -21.43
CA GLY A 71 6.41 4.76 -22.32
C GLY A 71 5.05 4.84 -21.66
N GLU A 72 4.08 5.40 -22.37
CA GLU A 72 2.72 5.58 -21.87
C GLU A 72 1.70 4.89 -22.78
N MET A 73 0.68 4.30 -22.17
CA MET A 73 -0.49 3.77 -22.85
C MET A 73 -1.60 4.80 -22.81
N SER A 74 -2.12 5.17 -23.97
CA SER A 74 -3.24 6.09 -24.09
C SER A 74 -4.40 5.44 -24.82
N TYR A 75 -5.62 5.70 -24.34
CA TYR A 75 -6.85 5.34 -25.03
C TYR A 75 -7.68 6.59 -25.28
N LEU A 76 -7.99 6.85 -26.55
CA LEU A 76 -8.57 8.10 -27.01
C LEU A 76 -7.72 9.31 -26.56
N PHE A 77 -8.25 10.16 -25.68
CA PHE A 77 -7.61 11.37 -25.18
C PHE A 77 -7.10 11.23 -23.74
N TRP A 78 -7.13 10.01 -23.18
CA TRP A 78 -6.72 9.73 -21.81
C TRP A 78 -5.50 8.81 -21.77
N THR A 79 -4.49 9.19 -20.98
CA THR A 79 -3.42 8.27 -20.59
C THR A 79 -3.91 7.35 -19.48
N LEU A 80 -3.81 6.04 -19.69
CA LEU A 80 -4.25 5.01 -18.75
C LEU A 80 -3.17 4.67 -17.73
N TYR A 81 -1.94 4.48 -18.19
CA TYR A 81 -0.78 4.13 -17.36
C TYR A 81 0.53 4.51 -18.04
N SER A 82 1.60 4.63 -17.26
CA SER A 82 2.98 4.52 -17.74
C SER A 82 3.53 3.12 -17.48
N ALA A 83 4.44 2.68 -18.34
CA ALA A 83 5.15 1.43 -18.18
C ALA A 83 6.65 1.66 -18.31
N GLU A 84 7.41 0.97 -17.47
CA GLU A 84 8.86 0.97 -17.45
C GLU A 84 9.38 -0.47 -17.53
N PHE A 85 10.30 -0.73 -18.45
CA PHE A 85 10.91 -2.04 -18.62
C PHE A 85 12.36 -2.02 -18.13
N TYR A 86 12.72 -3.03 -17.35
CA TYR A 86 14.03 -3.18 -16.71
C TYR A 86 14.66 -4.53 -17.03
N THR A 87 15.99 -4.56 -17.07
CA THR A 87 16.78 -5.77 -17.33
C THR A 87 18.04 -5.78 -16.46
N ALA A 88 18.46 -6.97 -16.02
CA ALA A 88 19.79 -7.15 -15.44
C ALA A 88 20.89 -7.14 -16.52
N PRO A 89 22.11 -6.66 -16.23
CA PRO A 89 23.23 -6.68 -17.18
C PRO A 89 23.75 -8.07 -17.50
N SER A 90 23.67 -9.00 -16.53
CA SER A 90 24.41 -10.26 -16.54
C SER A 90 23.54 -11.51 -16.36
N SER A 91 22.23 -11.35 -16.16
CA SER A 91 21.27 -12.45 -16.04
C SER A 91 20.07 -12.24 -16.96
N SER A 92 19.19 -13.23 -17.05
CA SER A 92 17.91 -13.13 -17.77
C SER A 92 16.83 -12.37 -16.99
N GLU A 93 17.17 -11.87 -15.80
CA GLU A 93 16.22 -11.15 -14.96
C GLU A 93 15.73 -9.87 -15.62
N ARG A 94 14.43 -9.65 -15.47
CA ARG A 94 13.74 -8.53 -16.09
C ARG A 94 12.48 -8.21 -15.31
N ALA A 95 12.07 -6.96 -15.38
CA ALA A 95 10.87 -6.50 -14.72
C ALA A 95 10.10 -5.53 -15.61
N LEU A 96 8.78 -5.52 -15.43
CA LEU A 96 7.90 -4.50 -15.97
C LEU A 96 7.16 -3.86 -14.80
N LYS A 97 7.32 -2.55 -14.67
CA LYS A 97 6.61 -1.73 -13.69
C LYS A 97 5.56 -0.91 -14.43
N ILE A 98 4.33 -0.93 -13.93
CA ILE A 98 3.20 -0.18 -14.46
C ILE A 98 2.70 0.76 -13.38
N GLU A 99 2.57 2.04 -13.69
CA GLU A 99 1.94 3.04 -12.82
C GLU A 99 0.62 3.47 -13.43
N TYR A 100 -0.48 3.21 -12.72
CA TYR A 100 -1.83 3.51 -13.19
C TYR A 100 -2.20 4.96 -12.92
N TYR A 101 -2.82 5.62 -13.88
CA TYR A 101 -3.27 7.01 -13.75
C TYR A 101 -4.77 7.13 -13.46
N ARG A 102 -5.45 5.98 -13.32
CA ARG A 102 -6.90 5.88 -13.12
C ARG A 102 -7.21 4.68 -12.22
N ALA A 103 -8.38 4.73 -11.58
CA ALA A 103 -8.91 3.58 -10.87
C ALA A 103 -9.39 2.51 -11.86
N ILE A 104 -9.06 1.24 -11.60
CA ILE A 104 -9.51 0.09 -12.39
C ILE A 104 -9.77 -1.07 -11.42
N ASP A 105 -10.92 -1.72 -11.56
CA ASP A 105 -11.26 -2.90 -10.77
C ASP A 105 -10.33 -4.07 -11.11
N SER A 106 -9.97 -4.87 -10.11
CA SER A 106 -9.05 -6.01 -10.30
C SER A 106 -9.57 -6.99 -11.35
N LYS A 107 -10.89 -7.21 -11.36
CA LYS A 107 -11.55 -8.04 -12.35
C LYS A 107 -11.30 -7.54 -13.77
N ASP A 108 -11.48 -6.23 -14.00
CA ASP A 108 -11.28 -5.62 -15.31
C ASP A 108 -9.81 -5.68 -15.75
N LEU A 109 -8.85 -5.57 -14.80
CA LEU A 109 -7.42 -5.78 -15.09
C LEU A 109 -7.13 -7.21 -15.57
N VAL A 110 -7.70 -8.21 -14.89
CA VAL A 110 -7.50 -9.62 -15.24
C VAL A 110 -8.17 -9.95 -16.58
N GLU A 111 -9.40 -9.48 -16.82
CA GLU A 111 -10.11 -9.66 -18.09
C GLU A 111 -9.37 -8.96 -19.26
N ALA A 112 -8.87 -7.75 -19.06
CA ALA A 112 -8.04 -7.08 -20.07
C ALA A 112 -6.75 -7.86 -20.37
N THR A 113 -6.14 -8.50 -19.36
CA THR A 113 -4.96 -9.35 -19.53
C THR A 113 -5.30 -10.61 -20.34
N GLU A 114 -6.42 -11.26 -20.04
CA GLU A 114 -6.97 -12.38 -20.82
C GLU A 114 -7.16 -12.00 -22.30
N ASP A 115 -7.80 -10.86 -22.57
CA ASP A 115 -8.02 -10.35 -23.92
C ASP A 115 -6.71 -10.15 -24.69
N GLN A 116 -5.65 -9.66 -24.03
CA GLN A 116 -4.36 -9.49 -24.68
C GLN A 116 -3.71 -10.84 -25.01
N TRP A 117 -3.80 -11.83 -24.13
CA TRP A 117 -3.28 -13.17 -24.43
C TRP A 117 -4.06 -13.87 -25.53
N ASN A 118 -5.38 -13.69 -25.59
CA ASN A 118 -6.20 -14.17 -26.69
C ASN A 118 -5.77 -13.55 -28.03
N LYS A 119 -5.53 -12.23 -28.07
CA LYS A 119 -5.02 -11.53 -29.26
C LYS A 119 -3.64 -12.01 -29.69
N LEU A 120 -2.78 -12.37 -28.73
CA LEU A 120 -1.45 -12.93 -28.97
C LEU A 120 -1.47 -14.41 -29.35
N GLY A 121 -2.63 -15.07 -29.28
CA GLY A 121 -2.80 -16.47 -29.67
C GLY A 121 -2.27 -17.49 -28.67
N TYR A 122 -2.22 -17.14 -27.38
CA TYR A 122 -1.86 -18.13 -26.34
C TYR A 122 -2.96 -19.20 -26.21
N PRO A 123 -2.61 -20.46 -25.90
CA PRO A 123 -3.61 -21.51 -25.73
C PRO A 123 -4.55 -21.23 -24.55
N ASN A 124 -5.86 -21.42 -24.74
CA ASN A 124 -6.86 -21.21 -23.69
C ASN A 124 -6.54 -21.99 -22.40
N SER A 125 -6.00 -23.21 -22.51
CA SER A 125 -5.61 -24.03 -21.35
C SER A 125 -4.50 -23.41 -20.50
N ASN A 126 -3.62 -22.61 -21.11
CA ASN A 126 -2.60 -21.85 -20.40
C ASN A 126 -3.22 -20.58 -19.80
N ILE A 127 -4.01 -19.84 -20.57
CA ILE A 127 -4.71 -18.64 -20.11
C ILE A 127 -5.55 -18.95 -18.86
N GLU A 128 -6.46 -19.92 -18.92
CA GLU A 128 -7.31 -20.32 -17.79
C GLU A 128 -6.52 -20.70 -16.54
N ARG A 129 -5.35 -21.32 -16.72
CA ARG A 129 -4.46 -21.67 -15.61
C ARG A 129 -3.85 -20.43 -14.97
N TRP A 130 -3.42 -19.48 -15.79
CA TRP A 130 -2.74 -18.26 -15.36
C TRP A 130 -3.69 -17.23 -14.78
N LEU A 131 -4.97 -17.17 -15.21
CA LEU A 131 -5.95 -16.22 -14.66
C LEU A 131 -6.30 -16.51 -13.20
N LYS A 132 -6.34 -17.79 -12.78
CA LYS A 132 -6.68 -18.19 -11.39
C LYS A 132 -5.82 -17.47 -10.33
N PRO A 133 -4.48 -17.52 -10.38
CA PRO A 133 -3.66 -16.80 -9.42
C PRO A 133 -3.80 -15.27 -9.57
N LEU A 134 -4.01 -14.73 -10.78
CA LEU A 134 -4.20 -13.28 -10.97
C LEU A 134 -5.46 -12.77 -10.25
N TYR A 135 -6.61 -13.44 -10.46
CA TYR A 135 -7.86 -13.12 -9.74
C TYR A 135 -7.72 -13.22 -8.22
N SER A 136 -6.84 -14.09 -7.73
CA SER A 136 -6.61 -14.26 -6.30
C SER A 136 -5.71 -13.19 -5.68
N MET A 137 -4.79 -12.60 -6.45
CA MET A 137 -3.71 -11.78 -5.90
C MET A 137 -3.81 -10.29 -6.25
N TRP A 138 -4.40 -9.94 -7.40
CA TRP A 138 -4.43 -8.55 -7.85
C TRP A 138 -5.51 -7.76 -7.10
N PRO A 139 -5.15 -6.64 -6.45
CA PRO A 139 -6.11 -5.72 -5.87
C PRO A 139 -6.70 -4.79 -6.95
N ASN A 140 -7.72 -4.02 -6.59
CA ASN A 140 -8.09 -2.85 -7.36
C ASN A 140 -6.90 -1.88 -7.40
N VAL A 141 -6.72 -1.19 -8.52
CA VAL A 141 -5.71 -0.12 -8.65
C VAL A 141 -6.42 1.22 -8.56
N GLU A 142 -5.74 2.20 -7.96
CA GLU A 142 -6.15 3.59 -7.94
C GLU A 142 -5.18 4.43 -8.78
N ALA A 143 -5.49 5.70 -9.00
CA ALA A 143 -4.51 6.61 -9.59
C ALA A 143 -3.27 6.73 -8.68
N GLY A 144 -2.09 6.47 -9.23
CA GLY A 144 -0.81 6.40 -8.54
C GLY A 144 -0.44 5.00 -8.04
N SER A 145 -1.33 4.01 -8.13
CA SER A 145 -0.98 2.62 -7.79
C SER A 145 0.04 2.07 -8.77
N THR A 146 0.93 1.21 -8.26
CA THR A 146 1.95 0.54 -9.06
C THR A 146 1.79 -0.98 -9.01
N LEU A 147 1.85 -1.62 -10.18
CA LEU A 147 1.93 -3.06 -10.31
C LEU A 147 3.22 -3.41 -11.02
N THR A 148 4.06 -4.20 -10.37
CA THR A 148 5.35 -4.64 -10.90
C THR A 148 5.38 -6.15 -10.97
N ILE A 149 5.77 -6.68 -12.13
CA ILE A 149 6.19 -8.08 -12.28
C ILE A 149 7.71 -8.14 -12.39
N ARG A 150 8.34 -9.03 -11.63
CA ARG A 150 9.74 -9.44 -11.83
C ARG A 150 9.76 -10.90 -12.27
N VAL A 151 10.46 -11.17 -13.37
CA VAL A 151 10.76 -12.52 -13.84
C VAL A 151 12.20 -12.81 -13.41
N GLU A 152 12.34 -13.72 -12.45
CA GLU A 152 13.61 -14.13 -11.87
C GLU A 152 14.39 -15.03 -12.87
N GLU A 153 15.67 -15.29 -12.60
CA GLU A 153 16.57 -16.03 -13.51
C GLU A 153 16.06 -17.44 -13.83
N ASP A 154 15.36 -18.08 -12.88
CA ASP A 154 14.74 -19.39 -13.03
C ASP A 154 13.37 -19.38 -13.76
N ASN A 155 12.95 -18.20 -14.23
CA ASN A 155 11.65 -17.86 -14.83
C ASN A 155 10.45 -17.90 -13.88
N VAL A 156 10.67 -17.90 -12.56
CA VAL A 156 9.61 -17.66 -11.60
C VAL A 156 9.20 -16.18 -11.66
N SER A 157 7.89 -15.94 -11.64
CA SER A 157 7.34 -14.58 -11.69
C SER A 157 6.83 -14.15 -10.34
N ARG A 158 7.26 -12.98 -9.87
CA ARG A 158 6.85 -12.38 -8.60
C ARG A 158 6.18 -11.04 -8.85
N PHE A 159 5.01 -10.85 -8.25
CA PHE A 159 4.25 -9.61 -8.34
C PHE A 159 4.41 -8.76 -7.09
N TYR A 160 4.47 -7.46 -7.31
CA TYR A 160 4.50 -6.44 -6.28
C TYR A 160 3.42 -5.40 -6.57
N PHE A 161 2.69 -4.98 -5.55
CA PHE A 161 1.74 -3.88 -5.58
C PHE A 161 2.19 -2.82 -4.59
N ASP A 162 2.42 -1.59 -5.06
CA ASP A 162 2.98 -0.49 -4.25
C ASP A 162 4.25 -0.92 -3.49
N GLU A 163 5.15 -1.58 -4.22
CA GLU A 163 6.41 -2.17 -3.75
C GLU A 163 6.24 -3.30 -2.70
N GLN A 164 5.03 -3.74 -2.39
CA GLN A 164 4.77 -4.88 -1.50
C GLN A 164 4.55 -6.17 -2.30
N PRO A 165 5.22 -7.29 -1.96
CA PRO A 165 5.00 -8.56 -2.66
C PRO A 165 3.57 -9.07 -2.44
N ILE A 166 2.86 -9.38 -3.51
CA ILE A 166 1.46 -9.84 -3.47
C ILE A 166 1.27 -11.27 -3.97
N GLY A 167 2.24 -11.85 -4.68
CA GLY A 167 2.12 -13.20 -5.17
C GLY A 167 3.31 -13.70 -5.99
N VAL A 168 3.32 -15.01 -6.22
CA VAL A 168 4.33 -15.71 -7.02
C VAL A 168 3.62 -16.70 -7.94
N ILE A 169 4.06 -16.78 -9.19
CA ILE A 169 3.63 -17.79 -10.16
C ILE A 169 4.86 -18.61 -10.58
N GLN A 170 4.80 -19.92 -10.33
CA GLN A 170 5.90 -20.85 -10.57
C GLN A 170 5.93 -21.40 -12.01
N ASP A 171 4.86 -21.17 -12.79
CA ASP A 171 4.83 -21.61 -14.19
C ASP A 171 5.84 -20.80 -15.00
N LYS A 172 6.90 -21.47 -15.47
CA LYS A 172 8.02 -20.83 -16.17
C LYS A 172 7.64 -20.17 -17.49
N GLN A 173 6.49 -20.54 -18.08
CA GLN A 173 5.99 -19.91 -19.30
C GLN A 173 5.25 -18.59 -19.02
N PHE A 174 4.78 -18.39 -17.77
CA PHE A 174 3.95 -17.25 -17.41
C PHE A 174 4.68 -15.92 -17.58
N GLY A 175 5.92 -15.81 -17.09
CA GLY A 175 6.66 -14.54 -17.11
C GLY A 175 6.89 -14.03 -18.53
N ASP A 176 7.27 -14.93 -19.44
CA ASP A 176 7.35 -14.63 -20.88
C ASP A 176 6.01 -14.21 -21.46
N ALA A 177 4.94 -14.95 -21.18
CA ALA A 177 3.61 -14.66 -21.70
C ALA A 177 3.07 -13.32 -21.21
N PHE A 178 3.28 -12.99 -19.94
CA PHE A 178 2.85 -11.74 -19.36
C PHE A 178 3.59 -10.57 -20.00
N LEU A 179 4.93 -10.62 -20.06
CA LEU A 179 5.74 -9.56 -20.66
C LEU A 179 5.48 -9.42 -22.18
N ALA A 180 5.09 -10.50 -22.86
CA ALA A 180 4.75 -10.48 -24.27
C ALA A 180 3.59 -9.53 -24.61
N ILE A 181 2.68 -9.24 -23.67
CA ILE A 181 1.61 -8.25 -23.84
C ILE A 181 2.17 -6.90 -24.31
N TRP A 182 3.31 -6.48 -23.77
CA TRP A 182 3.98 -5.23 -24.14
C TRP A 182 5.16 -5.41 -25.09
N LEU A 183 5.87 -6.54 -25.02
CA LEU A 183 7.18 -6.71 -25.66
C LEU A 183 7.16 -7.60 -26.91
N SER A 184 6.08 -8.34 -27.15
CA SER A 184 5.93 -9.17 -28.35
C SER A 184 5.91 -8.32 -29.60
N GLU A 185 6.47 -8.81 -30.71
CA GLU A 185 6.32 -8.16 -32.02
C GLU A 185 4.85 -8.09 -32.48
N ASN A 186 4.00 -8.97 -31.95
CA ASN A 186 2.57 -9.02 -32.23
C ASN A 186 1.71 -8.30 -31.17
N THR A 187 2.33 -7.47 -30.31
CA THR A 187 1.58 -6.68 -29.33
C THR A 187 0.53 -5.79 -30.00
N SER A 188 -0.57 -5.52 -29.30
CA SER A 188 -1.56 -4.52 -29.72
C SER A 188 -1.00 -3.09 -29.68
N GLU A 189 0.12 -2.86 -28.99
CA GLU A 189 0.73 -1.53 -28.82
C GLU A 189 2.18 -1.41 -29.35
N PRO A 190 2.42 -1.49 -30.68
CA PRO A 190 3.77 -1.40 -31.24
C PRO A 190 4.53 -0.12 -30.90
N GLY A 191 3.84 1.01 -30.70
CA GLY A 191 4.44 2.28 -30.32
C GLY A 191 5.04 2.22 -28.91
N LEU A 192 4.24 1.77 -27.95
CA LEU A 192 4.66 1.55 -26.56
C LEU A 192 5.80 0.54 -26.48
N ARG A 193 5.73 -0.56 -27.26
CA ARG A 193 6.83 -1.52 -27.35
C ARG A 193 8.16 -0.87 -27.70
N LYS A 194 8.19 -0.02 -28.74
CA LYS A 194 9.43 0.63 -29.15
C LYS A 194 9.97 1.57 -28.06
N GLN A 195 9.08 2.24 -27.31
CA GLN A 195 9.46 3.05 -26.15
C GLN A 195 10.11 2.20 -25.06
N LEU A 196 9.48 1.08 -24.68
CA LEU A 196 9.97 0.16 -23.66
C LEU A 196 11.29 -0.52 -24.03
N LEU A 197 11.48 -0.84 -25.32
CA LEU A 197 12.71 -1.41 -25.84
C LEU A 197 13.79 -0.36 -26.16
N GLY A 198 13.53 0.93 -25.91
CA GLY A 198 14.43 2.04 -26.23
C GLY A 198 14.83 2.09 -27.71
N LEU A 199 13.89 1.74 -28.60
CA LEU A 199 14.08 1.72 -30.06
C LEU A 199 13.69 3.04 -30.72
N ASN A 200 13.11 3.97 -29.97
CA ASN A 200 12.82 5.32 -30.42
C ASN A 200 14.08 6.17 -30.21
N LYS A 201 14.88 6.34 -31.26
CA LYS A 201 15.97 7.31 -31.32
C LYS A 201 15.58 8.45 -32.25
#